data_AF-A0A420W5D6-F1
#
_entry.id   AF-A0A420W5D6-F1
#
_cell.length_a   1.000
_cell.length_b   1.000
_cell.length_c   1.000
_cell.angle_alpha   90.00
_cell.angle_beta   90.00
_cell.angle_gamma   90.00
#
_symmetry.space_group_name_H-M   'P 1'
#
loop_
_entity.id
_entity.type
_entity.pdbx_description
1 polymer ?
#
loop_
_entity_poly.entity_id
_entity_poly.type
_entity_poly.pdbx_seq_one_letter_code
_entity_poly.pdbx_strand_id
1 'polypeptide(L)'
;MKPEQFIREFGVEKAREVVEGHSKAYMPELFKYWSEELNDYVLAPRYASFLVEDLKRLVDSVELVNNCGGLAIANKITFQKRLRNEKATHFIQHPENQKLIQLLGRNQRKPKEAIKFDLFEQAIRDHESIYGGGDDL
;
A
#
# COMPACT_ATOMS: atom_id res chain seq x y z
N MET A 1 5.26 -17.95 2.32
CA MET A 1 5.45 -16.77 1.45
C MET A 1 5.13 -15.52 2.26
N LYS A 2 5.86 -14.42 2.06
CA LYS A 2 5.53 -13.10 2.62
C LYS A 2 4.56 -12.34 1.70
N PRO A 3 3.73 -11.40 2.20
CA PRO A 3 2.80 -10.66 1.35
C PRO A 3 3.50 -9.83 0.26
N GLU A 4 4.71 -9.32 0.53
CA GLU A 4 5.53 -8.64 -0.48
C GLU A 4 5.93 -9.59 -1.62
N GLN A 5 6.34 -10.82 -1.29
CA GLN A 5 6.69 -11.84 -2.29
C GLN A 5 5.49 -12.21 -3.16
N PHE A 6 4.29 -12.29 -2.56
CA PHE A 6 3.07 -12.54 -3.32
C PHE A 6 2.83 -11.45 -4.38
N ILE A 7 2.99 -10.18 -4.01
CA ILE A 7 2.82 -9.07 -4.98
C ILE A 7 3.91 -9.10 -6.06
N ARG A 8 5.15 -9.47 -5.72
CA ARG A 8 6.24 -9.61 -6.71
C ARG A 8 5.96 -10.72 -7.73
N GLU A 9 5.45 -11.87 -7.27
CA GLU A 9 5.21 -13.04 -8.13
C GLU A 9 3.94 -12.91 -8.96
N PHE A 10 2.84 -12.43 -8.37
CA PHE A 10 1.52 -12.44 -8.99
C PHE A 10 1.01 -11.05 -9.44
N GLY A 11 1.70 -9.99 -9.03
CA GLY A 11 1.34 -8.60 -9.33
C GLY A 11 0.28 -8.01 -8.39
N VAL A 12 0.24 -6.68 -8.36
CA VAL A 12 -0.68 -5.92 -7.49
C VAL A 12 -2.16 -6.13 -7.84
N GLU A 13 -2.48 -6.36 -9.12
CA GLU A 13 -3.86 -6.62 -9.57
C GLU A 13 -4.40 -7.92 -8.98
N LYS A 14 -3.59 -8.99 -8.96
CA LYS A 14 -4.00 -10.25 -8.34
C LYS A 14 -4.14 -10.13 -6.83
N ALA A 15 -3.25 -9.36 -6.19
CA ALA A 15 -3.37 -9.06 -4.77
C ALA A 15 -4.65 -8.28 -4.43
N ARG A 16 -5.07 -7.34 -5.28
CA ARG A 16 -6.35 -6.62 -5.14
C ARG A 16 -7.54 -7.58 -5.25
N GLU A 17 -7.56 -8.44 -6.27
CA GLU A 17 -8.63 -9.44 -6.44
C GLU A 17 -8.78 -10.33 -5.19
N VAL A 18 -7.65 -10.77 -4.61
CA VAL A 18 -7.62 -11.53 -3.36
C VAL A 18 -8.21 -10.73 -2.19
N VAL A 19 -7.77 -9.48 -2.03
CA VAL A 19 -8.25 -8.59 -0.96
C VAL A 19 -9.75 -8.27 -1.12
N GLU A 20 -10.31 -8.25 -2.32
CA GLU A 20 -11.76 -8.05 -2.51
C GLU A 20 -12.55 -9.36 -2.33
N GLY A 21 -11.98 -10.48 -2.75
CA GLY A 21 -12.62 -11.79 -2.75
C GLY A 21 -12.60 -12.54 -1.41
N HIS A 22 -11.68 -12.20 -0.50
CA HIS A 22 -11.46 -12.98 0.75
C HIS A 22 -12.70 -13.12 1.63
N SER A 23 -13.59 -12.12 1.65
CA SER A 23 -14.82 -12.12 2.46
C SER A 23 -15.79 -13.26 2.10
N LYS A 24 -15.65 -13.83 0.90
CA LYS A 24 -16.44 -14.96 0.41
C LYS A 24 -15.77 -16.31 0.63
N ALA A 25 -14.55 -16.34 1.15
CA ALA A 25 -13.80 -17.56 1.41
C ALA A 25 -14.22 -18.20 2.74
N TYR A 26 -14.00 -19.52 2.85
CA TYR A 26 -14.29 -20.30 4.07
C TYR A 26 -13.51 -19.78 5.30
N MET A 27 -12.32 -19.20 5.10
CA MET A 27 -11.54 -18.51 6.13
C MET A 27 -11.15 -17.11 5.62
N PRO A 28 -11.90 -16.06 5.97
CA PRO A 28 -11.70 -14.73 5.40
C PRO A 28 -10.41 -14.04 5.88
N GLU A 29 -9.98 -14.26 7.12
CA GLU A 29 -8.81 -13.56 7.70
C GLU A 29 -7.46 -14.11 7.21
N LEU A 30 -7.44 -15.32 6.64
CA LEU A 30 -6.23 -16.04 6.28
C LEU A 30 -6.20 -16.35 4.78
N PHE A 31 -5.15 -15.93 4.08
CA PHE A 31 -5.03 -16.25 2.65
C PHE A 31 -4.67 -17.72 2.45
N LYS A 32 -5.68 -18.49 2.02
CA LYS A 32 -5.61 -19.88 1.57
C LYS A 32 -5.66 -19.89 0.05
N TYR A 33 -4.71 -20.53 -0.61
CA TYR A 33 -4.64 -20.65 -2.08
C TYR A 33 -5.95 -21.25 -2.65
N TRP A 34 -6.40 -20.78 -3.82
CA TRP A 34 -7.50 -21.39 -4.57
C TRP A 34 -7.03 -22.70 -5.20
N SER A 35 -7.51 -23.84 -4.70
CA SER A 35 -7.20 -25.13 -5.30
C SER A 35 -8.12 -25.36 -6.49
N GLU A 36 -7.57 -25.40 -7.70
CA GLU A 36 -8.32 -25.79 -8.91
C GLU A 36 -8.89 -27.21 -8.80
N GLU A 37 -8.18 -28.09 -8.10
CA GLU A 37 -8.59 -29.48 -7.86
C GLU A 37 -9.80 -29.58 -6.92
N LEU A 38 -9.87 -28.70 -5.90
CA LEU A 38 -10.93 -28.71 -4.90
C LEU A 38 -12.02 -27.67 -5.17
N ASN A 39 -11.80 -26.78 -6.14
CA ASN A 39 -12.67 -25.64 -6.46
C ASN A 39 -13.02 -24.80 -5.21
N ASP A 40 -12.05 -24.67 -4.29
CA ASP A 40 -12.22 -24.02 -2.98
C ASP A 40 -10.90 -23.41 -2.47
N TYR A 41 -10.99 -22.53 -1.47
CA TYR A 41 -9.86 -21.89 -0.79
C TYR A 41 -9.28 -22.81 0.30
N VAL A 42 -8.08 -23.38 0.04
CA VAL A 42 -7.48 -24.46 0.85
C VAL A 42 -6.21 -24.00 1.58
N LEU A 43 -6.02 -24.51 2.81
CA LEU A 43 -4.82 -24.32 3.65
C LEU A 43 -3.79 -25.07 2.85
N ALA A 44 -2.99 -24.33 2.11
CA ALA A 44 -1.78 -24.84 1.52
C ALA A 44 -0.64 -24.34 2.42
N PRO A 45 -0.22 -25.13 3.44
CA PRO A 45 0.95 -24.83 4.25
C PRO A 45 2.20 -24.53 3.42
N ARG A 46 2.22 -24.96 2.15
CA ARG A 46 3.31 -24.75 1.20
C ARG A 46 3.43 -23.32 0.63
N TYR A 47 2.36 -22.50 0.59
CA TYR A 47 2.37 -21.31 -0.28
C TYR A 47 1.95 -19.98 0.34
N ALA A 48 1.19 -19.89 1.43
CA ALA A 48 0.90 -18.59 2.06
C ALA A 48 0.61 -18.70 3.57
N SER A 49 1.22 -17.80 4.34
CA SER A 49 1.12 -17.74 5.81
C SER A 49 1.11 -16.28 6.28
N PHE A 50 0.31 -15.43 5.64
CA PHE A 50 0.18 -14.02 5.99
C PHE A 50 -1.29 -13.60 6.09
N LEU A 51 -1.54 -12.53 6.84
CA LEU A 51 -2.88 -11.99 7.03
C LEU A 51 -3.32 -11.23 5.79
N VAL A 52 -4.60 -11.34 5.43
CA VAL A 52 -5.17 -10.56 4.30
C VAL A 52 -5.06 -9.05 4.57
N GLU A 53 -5.08 -8.63 5.84
CA GLU A 53 -4.85 -7.24 6.25
C GLU A 53 -3.46 -6.73 5.86
N ASP A 54 -2.43 -7.56 5.97
CA ASP A 54 -1.07 -7.19 5.55
C ASP A 54 -1.00 -7.00 4.03
N LEU A 55 -1.63 -7.92 3.28
CA LEU A 55 -1.70 -7.80 1.83
C LEU A 55 -2.49 -6.55 1.41
N LYS A 56 -3.61 -6.27 2.09
CA LYS A 56 -4.41 -5.06 1.86
C LYS A 56 -3.60 -3.79 2.10
N ARG A 57 -2.82 -3.73 3.19
CA ARG A 57 -1.94 -2.59 3.48
C ARG A 57 -0.96 -2.32 2.34
N LEU A 58 -0.35 -3.38 1.81
CA LEU A 58 0.60 -3.27 0.70
C LEU A 58 -0.08 -2.82 -0.60
N VAL A 59 -1.26 -3.36 -0.93
CA VAL A 59 -2.05 -2.93 -2.09
C VAL A 59 -2.43 -1.46 -1.99
N ASP A 60 -2.99 -1.05 -0.85
CA ASP A 60 -3.39 0.33 -0.59
C ASP A 60 -2.17 1.28 -0.65
N SER A 61 -1.00 0.83 -0.20
CA SER A 61 0.27 1.58 -0.27
C SER A 61 0.79 1.78 -1.69
N VAL A 62 0.78 0.72 -2.50
CA VAL A 62 1.19 0.80 -3.91
C VAL A 62 0.27 1.75 -4.67
N GLU A 63 -1.03 1.64 -4.46
CA GLU A 63 -2.02 2.52 -5.08
C GLU A 63 -1.82 3.98 -4.67
N LEU A 64 -1.58 4.25 -3.38
CA LEU A 64 -1.32 5.59 -2.88
C LEU A 64 -0.08 6.22 -3.53
N VAL A 65 1.02 5.46 -3.65
CA VAL A 65 2.26 5.95 -4.31
C VAL A 65 2.03 6.19 -5.81
N ASN A 66 1.33 5.30 -6.50
CA ASN A 66 1.02 5.43 -7.91
C ASN A 66 0.10 6.63 -8.19
N ASN A 67 -0.91 6.85 -7.36
CA ASN A 67 -1.81 7.99 -7.45
C ASN A 67 -1.08 9.34 -7.27
N CYS A 68 0.04 9.36 -6.53
CA CYS A 68 0.90 10.53 -6.42
C CYS A 68 1.84 10.74 -7.61
N GLY A 69 1.81 9.85 -8.61
CA GLY A 69 2.69 9.87 -9.78
C GLY A 69 3.97 9.04 -9.62
N GLY A 70 3.95 8.06 -8.70
CA GLY A 70 5.01 7.06 -8.53
C GLY A 70 6.09 7.43 -7.52
N LEU A 71 7.00 6.47 -7.29
CA LEU A 71 8.01 6.52 -6.21
C LEU A 71 8.92 7.76 -6.27
N ALA A 72 9.32 8.18 -7.47
CA ALA A 72 10.17 9.36 -7.64
C ALA A 72 9.49 10.66 -7.14
N ILE A 73 8.20 10.83 -7.45
CA ILE A 73 7.43 11.99 -6.99
C ILE A 73 7.13 11.86 -5.50
N ALA A 74 6.79 10.67 -5.03
CA ALA A 74 6.56 10.40 -3.61
C ALA A 74 7.78 10.78 -2.74
N ASN A 75 8.98 10.37 -3.15
CA ASN A 75 10.22 10.74 -2.45
C ASN A 75 10.49 12.24 -2.45
N LYS A 76 10.21 12.93 -3.56
CA LYS A 76 10.31 14.40 -3.65
C LYS A 76 9.36 15.10 -2.68
N ILE A 77 8.12 14.62 -2.58
CA ILE A 77 7.10 15.13 -1.64
C ILE A 77 7.59 15.03 -0.19
N THR A 78 8.09 13.85 0.19
CA THR A 78 8.59 13.59 1.55
C THR A 78 9.80 14.45 1.88
N PHE A 79 10.71 14.65 0.92
CA PHE A 79 11.84 15.56 1.07
C PHE A 79 11.38 17.02 1.27
N GLN A 80 10.38 17.48 0.51
CA GLN A 80 9.83 18.84 0.66
C GLN A 80 9.14 19.08 2.01
N LYS A 81 8.49 18.06 2.59
CA LYS A 81 7.95 18.11 3.97
C LYS A 81 9.08 18.46 4.95
N ARG A 82 10.19 17.72 4.89
CA ARG A 82 11.36 17.90 5.77
C ARG A 82 11.99 19.29 5.65
N LEU A 83 11.98 19.88 4.45
CA LEU A 83 12.55 21.21 4.22
C LEU A 83 11.64 22.39 4.63
N ARG A 84 10.31 22.27 4.47
CA ARG A 84 9.41 23.43 4.57
C ARG A 84 8.83 23.64 5.96
N ASN A 85 8.30 22.60 6.61
CA ASN A 85 7.62 22.76 7.90
C ASN A 85 7.40 21.43 8.62
N GLU A 86 8.11 21.21 9.73
CA GLU A 86 7.98 20.01 10.56
C GLU A 86 6.58 19.86 11.19
N LYS A 87 5.82 20.95 11.33
CA LYS A 87 4.47 20.93 11.95
C LYS A 87 3.36 20.51 10.97
N ALA A 88 3.69 20.26 9.70
CA ALA A 88 2.74 19.76 8.72
C ALA A 88 2.48 18.27 8.94
N THR A 89 1.22 17.91 9.17
CA THR A 89 0.83 16.52 9.46
C THR A 89 0.16 15.84 8.28
N HIS A 90 -0.47 16.62 7.39
CA HIS A 90 -1.14 16.11 6.19
C HIS A 90 -0.77 16.95 4.97
N PHE A 91 -1.03 16.41 3.79
CA PHE A 91 -0.95 17.14 2.54
C PHE A 91 -2.09 16.79 1.59
N ILE A 92 -2.29 17.66 0.60
CA ILE A 92 -3.16 17.41 -0.56
C ILE A 92 -2.33 17.69 -1.81
N GLN A 93 -2.43 16.81 -2.81
CA GLN A 93 -1.91 17.10 -4.13
C GLN A 93 -3.00 17.81 -4.93
N HIS A 94 -2.71 19.01 -5.41
CA HIS A 94 -3.67 19.75 -6.21
C HIS A 94 -3.91 19.01 -7.54
N PRO A 95 -5.18 18.76 -7.92
CA PRO A 95 -5.51 17.90 -9.05
C PRO A 95 -4.93 18.38 -10.39
N GLU A 96 -4.92 19.69 -10.62
CA GLU A 96 -4.53 20.25 -11.94
C GLU A 96 -3.04 20.56 -12.10
N ASN A 97 -2.31 20.85 -11.02
CA ASN A 97 -0.93 21.37 -11.12
C ASN A 97 0.08 20.57 -10.28
N GLN A 98 -0.37 19.47 -9.65
CA GLN A 98 0.43 18.56 -8.83
C GLN A 98 1.20 19.24 -7.69
N LYS A 99 0.91 20.52 -7.39
CA LYS A 99 1.52 21.23 -6.26
C LYS A 99 1.00 20.64 -4.97
N LEU A 100 1.89 20.59 -4.00
CA LEU A 100 1.60 20.03 -2.69
C LEU A 100 1.15 21.12 -1.73
N ILE A 101 -0.04 20.94 -1.16
CA ILE A 101 -0.64 21.82 -0.15
C ILE A 101 -0.44 21.16 1.21
N GLN A 102 0.40 21.74 2.06
CA GLN A 102 0.68 21.23 3.41
C GLN A 102 -0.35 21.74 4.42
N LEU A 103 -0.83 20.84 5.29
CA LEU A 103 -1.84 21.16 6.30
C LEU A 103 -1.28 20.93 7.71
N LEU A 104 -1.30 21.98 8.54
CA LEU A 104 -0.79 21.98 9.91
C LEU A 104 -1.72 21.26 10.88
N GLY A 105 -1.17 20.59 11.91
CA GLY A 105 -1.96 19.84 12.89
C GLY A 105 -3.08 20.62 13.59
N ARG A 106 -2.96 21.96 13.70
CA ARG A 106 -3.95 22.81 14.39
C ARG A 106 -5.26 23.05 13.60
N ASN A 107 -5.31 22.70 12.31
CA ASN A 107 -6.55 22.82 11.54
C ASN A 107 -7.47 21.64 11.90
N GLN A 108 -8.49 21.90 12.73
CA GLN A 108 -9.34 20.86 13.34
C GLN A 108 -10.12 20.02 12.31
N ARG A 109 -10.40 20.54 11.11
CA ARG A 109 -11.05 19.78 10.05
C ARG A 109 -10.15 19.68 8.82
N LYS A 110 -9.72 18.45 8.52
CA LYS A 110 -8.96 18.13 7.32
C LYS A 110 -9.93 17.76 6.20
N PRO A 111 -9.67 18.16 4.94
CA PRO A 111 -10.38 17.64 3.79
C PRO A 111 -10.26 16.11 3.73
N LYS A 112 -11.22 15.44 3.09
CA LYS A 112 -11.25 13.98 2.99
C LYS A 112 -10.06 13.45 2.18
N GLU A 113 -9.58 14.27 1.25
CA GLU A 113 -8.48 14.02 0.33
C GLU A 113 -7.11 14.24 1.01
N ALA A 114 -7.08 14.70 2.26
CA ALA A 114 -5.85 14.96 2.97
C ALA A 114 -5.15 13.65 3.40
N ILE A 115 -3.95 13.44 2.89
CA ILE A 115 -3.12 12.27 3.20
C ILE A 115 -2.21 12.62 4.37
N LYS A 116 -2.17 11.77 5.40
CA LYS A 116 -1.18 11.89 6.49
C LYS A 116 0.20 11.58 5.97
N PHE A 117 1.18 12.44 6.29
CA PHE A 117 2.56 12.18 5.88
C PHE A 117 3.10 10.86 6.44
N ASP A 118 2.76 10.49 7.67
CA ASP A 118 3.28 9.25 8.27
C ASP A 118 2.75 7.99 7.55
N LEU A 119 1.49 8.03 7.10
CA LEU A 119 0.91 6.97 6.27
C LEU A 119 1.57 6.94 4.88
N PHE A 120 1.86 8.11 4.31
CA PHE A 120 2.54 8.21 3.02
C PHE A 120 3.99 7.72 3.08
N GLU A 121 4.72 8.03 4.15
CA GLU A 121 6.07 7.52 4.41
C GLU A 121 6.05 5.99 4.63
N GLN A 122 5.02 5.45 5.27
CA GLN A 122 4.81 4.01 5.34
C GLN A 122 4.56 3.41 3.96
N ALA A 123 3.71 4.05 3.14
CA ALA A 123 3.40 3.56 1.81
C ALA A 123 4.61 3.54 0.87
N ILE A 124 5.50 4.53 0.99
CA ILE A 124 6.80 4.54 0.28
C ILE A 124 7.65 3.34 0.70
N ARG A 125 7.78 3.08 2.01
CA ARG A 125 8.55 1.93 2.52
C ARG A 125 7.97 0.59 2.08
N ASP A 126 6.64 0.46 2.07
CA ASP A 126 5.95 -0.73 1.59
C ASP A 126 6.14 -0.90 0.07
N HIS A 127 6.08 0.18 -0.71
CA HIS A 127 6.39 0.14 -2.14
C HIS A 127 7.85 -0.26 -2.40
N GLU A 128 8.79 0.27 -1.62
CA GLU A 128 10.21 -0.10 -1.69
C GLU A 128 10.46 -1.53 -1.20
N SER A 129 9.71 -2.05 -0.23
CA SER A 129 9.85 -3.45 0.19
C SER A 129 9.37 -4.41 -0.90
N ILE A 130 8.40 -4.03 -1.73
CA ILE A 130 7.93 -4.84 -2.85
C ILE A 130 8.89 -4.75 -4.04
N TYR A 131 9.31 -3.54 -4.45
CA TYR A 131 10.03 -3.33 -5.71
C TYR A 131 11.50 -2.90 -5.57
N GLY A 132 11.91 -2.43 -4.40
CA GLY A 132 13.24 -1.87 -4.12
C GLY A 132 14.20 -2.83 -3.40
N GLY A 133 13.74 -4.02 -3.02
CA GLY A 133 14.59 -5.09 -2.48
C GLY A 133 15.08 -6.01 -3.59
N GLY A 134 16.29 -5.79 -4.09
CA GLY A 134 17.03 -6.83 -4.79
C GLY A 134 17.32 -7.97 -3.81
N ASP A 135 16.59 -9.07 -3.92
CA ASP A 135 16.99 -10.38 -3.39
C ASP A 135 18.06 -11.00 -4.33
N ASP A 136 19.00 -10.18 -4.83
CA ASP A 136 20.16 -10.58 -5.65
C ASP A 136 21.43 -10.02 -4.98
N LEU A 137 21.83 -10.60 -3.84
CA LEU A 137 23.21 -10.72 -3.37
C LEU A 137 23.37 -12.03 -2.57
#